data_AF-A0A2R6JUX5-F1
#
_entry.id   AF-A0A2R6JUX5-F1
#
_cell.length_a   1.000
_cell.length_b   1.000
_cell.length_c   1.000
_cell.angle_alpha   90.00
_cell.angle_beta   90.00
_cell.angle_gamma   90.00
#
_symmetry.space_group_name_H-M   'P 1'
#
loop_
_entity.id
_entity.type
_entity.pdbx_description
1 polymer ?
#
loop_
_entity_poly.entity_id
_entity_poly.type
_entity_poly.pdbx_seq_one_letter_code
_entity_poly.pdbx_strand_id
1 'polypeptide(L)' 'MEGSHELFSHSEGVVSTRYEDGNTVVFVADFGANDVAVDVVNDTVIVVTDDDQHEFEVPAGETTAWANNGVVTVEVQL' A
#
# COMPACT_ATOMS: atom_id res chain seq x y z
N MET A 1 -1.86 22.09 -0.06
CA MET A 1 -0.63 21.30 -0.26
C MET A 1 -0.92 20.43 -1.46
N GLU A 2 -0.21 20.67 -2.57
CA GLU A 2 -0.35 19.85 -3.78
C GLU A 2 0.54 18.63 -3.58
N GLY A 3 -0.07 17.47 -3.32
CA GLY A 3 0.66 16.20 -3.25
C GLY A 3 1.21 15.84 -4.62
N SER A 4 2.47 15.43 -4.67
CA SER A 4 3.06 14.85 -5.88
C SER A 4 2.48 13.45 -6.07
N HIS A 5 1.75 13.21 -7.17
CA HIS A 5 1.19 11.91 -7.50
C HIS A 5 2.12 11.19 -8.49
N GLU A 6 2.84 10.18 -8.02
CA GLU A 6 3.64 9.32 -8.90
C GLU A 6 2.90 7.97 -9.06
N LEU A 7 2.34 7.76 -10.26
CA LEU A 7 1.63 6.55 -10.64
C LEU A 7 2.67 5.49 -11.03
N PHE A 8 2.83 4.46 -10.19
CA PHE A 8 3.71 3.34 -10.51
C PHE A 8 2.96 2.21 -11.20
N SER A 9 3.64 1.62 -12.20
CA SER A 9 3.08 0.68 -13.16
C SER A 9 2.68 -0.67 -12.56
N HIS A 10 1.63 -1.21 -13.17
CA HIS A 10 1.02 -2.54 -13.06
C HIS A 10 2.05 -3.68 -13.03
N SER A 11 2.31 -4.23 -11.85
CA SER A 11 2.82 -5.60 -11.70
C SER A 11 1.66 -6.48 -11.23
N GLU A 12 1.34 -7.51 -12.00
CA GLU A 12 0.45 -8.60 -11.56
C GLU A 12 -1.00 -8.18 -11.21
N GLY A 13 -1.64 -7.32 -12.01
CA GLY A 13 -3.05 -7.00 -11.82
C GLY A 13 -3.33 -5.90 -10.79
N VAL A 14 -2.35 -5.57 -9.93
CA VAL A 14 -2.50 -4.56 -8.89
C VAL A 14 -2.28 -3.16 -9.46
N VAL A 15 -3.19 -2.24 -9.18
CA VAL A 15 -3.05 -0.81 -9.52
C VAL A 15 -2.60 -0.06 -8.28
N SER A 16 -1.40 0.53 -8.32
CA SER A 16 -0.81 1.22 -7.18
C SER A 16 -0.60 2.72 -7.43
N THR A 17 -0.97 3.56 -6.47
CA THR A 17 -0.70 5.01 -6.46
C THR A 17 0.13 5.36 -5.24
N ARG A 18 1.22 6.13 -5.43
CA ARG A 18 1.98 6.74 -4.33
C ARG A 18 1.81 8.26 -4.34
N TYR A 19 1.63 8.85 -3.17
CA TYR A 19 1.72 10.30 -3.01
C TYR A 19 2.43 10.70 -1.73
N GLU A 20 3.01 11.90 -1.75
CA GLU A 20 3.73 12.48 -0.63
C GLU A 20 2.97 13.70 -0.11
N ASP A 21 2.68 13.72 1.19
CA ASP A 21 2.07 14.85 1.89
C ASP A 21 2.94 15.24 3.09
N GLY A 22 3.70 16.33 2.94
CA GLY A 22 4.62 16.80 3.98
C GLY A 22 5.69 15.76 4.32
N ASN A 23 5.51 15.07 5.45
CA ASN A 23 6.41 14.05 5.98
C ASN A 23 5.77 12.65 6.00
N THR A 24 4.73 12.47 5.18
CA THR A 24 4.00 11.20 5.05
C THR A 24 4.07 10.73 3.61
N VAL A 25 4.37 9.44 3.43
CA VAL A 25 4.26 8.74 2.15
C VAL A 25 3.07 7.81 2.21
N VAL A 26 2.18 7.89 1.22
CA VAL A 26 1.00 7.04 1.13
C VAL A 26 1.07 6.16 -0.10
N PHE A 27 0.80 4.87 0.08
CA PHE A 27 0.62 3.88 -0.98
C PHE A 27 -0.82 3.39 -0.98
N VAL A 28 -1.44 3.34 -2.14
CA VAL A 28 -2.79 2.79 -2.33
C VAL A 28 -2.73 1.75 -3.42
N ALA A 29 -3.20 0.53 -3.15
CA ALA A 29 -3.18 -0.58 -4.07
C ALA A 29 -4.55 -1.27 -4.13
N ASP A 30 -5.10 -1.45 -5.34
CA ASP A 30 -6.31 -2.23 -5.58
C ASP A 30 -5.95 -3.66 -6.01
N PHE A 31 -6.38 -4.64 -5.21
CA PHE A 31 -6.13 -6.07 -5.43
C PHE A 31 -7.30 -6.80 -6.12
N GLY A 32 -8.42 -6.11 -6.41
CA GLY A 32 -9.57 -6.71 -7.08
C GLY A 32 -10.28 -7.83 -6.32
N ALA A 33 -9.94 -8.05 -5.04
CA ALA A 33 -10.50 -9.06 -4.16
C ALA A 33 -11.46 -8.43 -3.14
N ASN A 34 -12.50 -9.16 -2.72
CA ASN A 34 -13.44 -8.62 -1.73
C ASN A 34 -12.92 -8.72 -0.29
N ASP A 35 -12.13 -9.76 -0.01
CA ASP A 35 -11.53 -10.01 1.29
C ASP A 35 -10.00 -9.92 1.14
N VAL A 36 -9.42 -8.97 1.86
CA VAL A 36 -7.99 -8.70 1.83
C VAL A 36 -7.54 -8.44 3.27
N ALA A 37 -6.56 -9.22 3.71
CA ALA A 37 -5.86 -8.98 4.95
C ALA A 37 -4.55 -8.23 4.67
N VAL A 38 -4.22 -7.27 5.53
CA VAL A 38 -2.94 -6.56 5.49
C VAL A 38 -2.31 -6.58 6.86
N ASP A 39 -1.00 -6.80 6.88
CA ASP A 39 -0.17 -6.70 8.08
C ASP A 39 1.15 -5.99 7.76
N VAL A 40 1.80 -5.46 8.79
CA VAL A 40 3.07 -4.74 8.67
C VAL A 40 4.08 -5.37 9.60
N VAL A 41 5.20 -5.82 9.04
CA VAL A 41 6.30 -6.44 9.76
C VAL A 41 7.58 -5.68 9.44
N ASN A 42 8.05 -4.87 10.39
CA ASN A 42 9.12 -3.89 10.17
C ASN A 42 8.76 -2.96 9.00
N ASP A 43 9.62 -2.87 7.99
CA ASP A 43 9.46 -2.03 6.80
C ASP A 43 8.84 -2.82 5.62
N THR A 44 8.15 -3.92 5.90
CA THR A 44 7.50 -4.78 4.90
C THR A 44 6.01 -4.84 5.15
N VAL A 45 5.22 -4.54 4.12
CA VAL A 45 3.78 -4.73 4.12
C VAL A 45 3.48 -6.07 3.44
N ILE A 46 2.64 -6.86 4.10
CA ILE A 46 2.20 -8.17 3.62
C ILE A 46 0.71 -8.08 3.35
N VAL A 47 0.31 -8.42 2.13
CA VAL A 47 -1.09 -8.46 1.71
C VAL A 47 -1.45 -9.88 1.33
N VAL A 48 -2.54 -10.39 1.90
CA VAL A 48 -3.05 -11.73 1.61
C VAL A 48 -4.45 -11.59 1.02
N THR A 49 -4.65 -12.18 -0.15
CA THR A 49 -5.95 -12.38 -0.79
C THR A 49 -6.32 -13.86 -0.73
N ASP A 50 -7.50 -14.22 -1.25
CA ASP A 50 -7.93 -15.62 -1.32
C ASP A 50 -7.01 -16.50 -2.19
N ASP A 51 -6.40 -15.89 -3.23
CA ASP A 51 -5.65 -16.61 -4.25
C ASP A 51 -4.13 -16.48 -4.07
N ASP A 52 -3.65 -15.36 -3.51
CA ASP A 52 -2.22 -15.00 -3.52
C ASP A 52 -1.77 -14.22 -2.26
N GLN A 53 -0.44 -14.17 -2.07
CA GLN A 53 0.22 -13.30 -1.09
C GLN A 53 1.19 -12.37 -1.82
N HIS A 54 1.17 -11.09 -1.45
CA HIS A 54 2.04 -10.06 -1.97
C HIS A 54 2.82 -9.40 -0.83
N GLU A 55 4.07 -9.07 -1.10
CA GLU A 55 4.95 -8.38 -0.15
C GLU A 55 5.59 -7.18 -0.84
N PHE A 56 5.68 -6.07 -0.12
CA PHE A 56 6.33 -4.87 -0.63
C PHE A 56 7.05 -4.13 0.48
N GLU A 57 8.25 -3.65 0.14
CA GLU A 57 9.05 -2.80 1.00
C GLU A 57 8.49 -1.38 0.98
N VAL A 58 8.46 -0.76 2.15
CA VAL A 58 8.13 0.65 2.33
C VAL A 58 9.33 1.41 2.89
N PRO A 59 9.38 2.75 2.75
CA PRO A 59 10.39 3.55 3.42
C PRO A 59 10.39 3.28 4.93
N ALA A 60 11.56 3.39 5.55
CA ALA A 60 11.66 3.30 7.00
C ALA A 60 10.84 4.42 7.68
N GLY A 61 10.03 4.06 8.66
CA GLY A 61 9.15 5.00 9.36
C GLY A 61 8.04 4.31 10.13
N GLU A 62 7.25 5.11 10.85
CA GLU A 62 6.06 4.62 11.53
C GLU A 62 4.99 4.28 10.48
N THR A 63 4.73 2.98 10.29
CA THR A 63 3.88 2.48 9.21
C THR A 63 2.53 2.02 9.75
N THR A 64 1.45 2.47 9.10
CA THR A 64 0.07 2.01 9.37
C THR A 64 -0.55 1.53 8.07
N ALA A 65 -1.23 0.39 8.11
CA ALA A 65 -1.91 -0.17 6.94
C ALA A 65 -3.33 -0.62 7.28
N TRP A 66 -4.22 -0.51 6.29
CA TRP A 66 -5.59 -1.03 6.40
C TRP A 66 -6.13 -1.41 5.02
N ALA A 67 -7.13 -2.29 5.02
CA ALA A 67 -7.84 -2.71 3.83
C ALA A 67 -9.31 -2.27 3.88
N ASN A 68 -9.85 -1.84 2.75
CA ASN A 68 -11.27 -1.53 2.59
C ASN A 68 -11.75 -1.98 1.21
N ASN A 69 -12.65 -2.98 1.19
CA ASN A 69 -13.26 -3.51 -0.05
C ASN A 69 -12.23 -3.81 -1.14
N GLY A 70 -11.15 -4.51 -0.79
CA GLY A 70 -10.08 -4.87 -1.75
C GLY A 70 -8.99 -3.84 -1.98
N VAL A 71 -9.17 -2.62 -1.46
CA VAL A 71 -8.18 -1.55 -1.56
C VAL A 71 -7.36 -1.51 -0.28
N VAL A 72 -6.05 -1.70 -0.42
CA VAL A 72 -5.09 -1.54 0.67
C VAL A 72 -4.53 -0.13 0.62
N THR A 73 -4.53 0.54 1.77
CA THR A 73 -3.86 1.82 1.97
C THR A 73 -2.78 1.64 3.02
N VAL A 74 -1.60 2.18 2.74
CA VAL A 74 -0.45 2.20 3.64
C VAL A 74 0.05 3.61 3.78
N GLU A 75 0.17 4.08 5.01
CA GLU A 75 0.77 5.37 5.34
C GLU A 75 2.06 5.16 6.12
N VAL A 76 3.11 5.87 5.71
CA VAL A 76 4.43 5.86 6.34
C VAL A 76 4.77 7.27 6.77
N GLN A 77 4.98 7.48 8.07
CA GLN A 77 5.49 8.73 8.61
C GLN A 77 7.02 8.64 8.69
N LEU A 78 7.71 9.51 7.94
CA LEU A 78 9.17 9.52 7.77
C LEU A 78 9.96 10.08 8.96
#